data_AF-A0AAQ3U0S1-F1
#
_entry.id   AF-A0AAQ3U0S1-F1
#
_cell.length_a   1.000
_cell.length_b   1.000
_cell.length_c   1.000
_cell.angle_alpha   90.00
_cell.angle_beta   90.00
_cell.angle_gamma   90.00
#
_symmetry.space_group_name_H-M   'P 1'
#
loop_
_entity.id
_entity.type
_entity.pdbx_description
1 polymer ?
#
loop_
_entity_poly.entity_id
_entity_poly.type
_entity_poly.pdbx_seq_one_letter_code
_entity_poly.pdbx_strand_id
1 'polypeptide(L)'
;MGRLVLVNSVLDSRLIHHMSALLLALGTLKAVDKRRRGFLWAGTDQAKGAQCLVAWEDVCVNKDEGGLGVKHLPTQNIYFLLKLLHRLHTTSSSSWATWVRDQSTNDESGGMGRPQHSGLMLGMMMTI
;
A
#
# COMPACT_ATOMS: atom_id res chain seq x y z
N MET A 1 0.02 0.46 -25.01
CA MET A 1 1.13 -0.10 -24.22
C MET A 1 1.77 0.91 -23.25
N GLY A 2 2.17 2.13 -23.66
CA GLY A 2 2.89 3.06 -22.77
C GLY A 2 2.13 3.49 -21.50
N ARG A 3 0.83 3.74 -21.58
CA ARG A 3 0.01 4.15 -20.41
C ARG A 3 -0.03 3.09 -19.31
N LEU A 4 -0.16 1.81 -19.67
CA LEU A 4 -0.16 0.71 -18.71
C LEU A 4 1.18 0.63 -17.96
N VAL A 5 2.30 0.82 -18.67
CA VAL A 5 3.63 0.85 -18.05
C VAL A 5 3.72 2.01 -17.04
N LEU A 6 3.16 3.18 -17.35
CA LEU A 6 3.17 4.30 -16.42
C LEU A 6 2.31 4.04 -15.17
N VAL A 7 1.16 3.38 -15.32
CA VAL A 7 0.34 2.94 -14.18
C VAL A 7 1.15 2.01 -13.28
N ASN A 8 1.78 0.99 -13.86
CA ASN A 8 2.51 -0.04 -13.11
C ASN A 8 3.86 0.44 -12.55
N SER A 9 4.47 1.48 -13.12
CA SER A 9 5.75 2.03 -12.64
C SER A 9 5.54 3.17 -11.64
N VAL A 10 4.64 4.10 -11.91
CA VAL A 10 4.47 5.34 -11.12
C VAL A 10 3.32 5.24 -10.12
N LEU A 11 2.14 4.79 -10.55
CA LEU A 11 0.99 4.74 -9.65
C LEU A 11 1.11 3.56 -8.67
N ASP A 12 1.61 2.41 -9.13
CA ASP A 12 1.86 1.26 -8.26
C ASP A 12 2.96 1.54 -7.23
N SER A 13 4.10 2.14 -7.62
CA SER A 13 5.19 2.42 -6.67
C SER A 13 4.75 3.33 -5.52
N ARG A 14 3.98 4.38 -5.83
CA ARG A 14 3.40 5.28 -4.82
C ARG A 14 2.44 4.57 -3.88
N LEU A 15 1.59 3.68 -4.39
CA LEU A 15 0.64 2.94 -3.55
C LEU A 15 1.31 1.88 -2.70
N ILE A 16 2.35 1.21 -3.22
CA ILE A 16 3.12 0.22 -2.49
C ILE A 16 3.68 0.83 -1.20
N HIS A 17 4.20 2.05 -1.26
CA HIS A 17 4.71 2.74 -0.08
C HIS A 17 3.63 2.86 1.01
N HIS A 18 2.44 3.36 0.66
CA HIS A 18 1.34 3.50 1.62
C HIS A 18 0.81 2.15 2.13
N MET A 19 0.61 1.17 1.25
CA MET A 19 0.13 -0.18 1.60
C MET A 19 1.11 -0.95 2.48
N SER A 20 2.41 -0.65 2.38
CA SER A 20 3.42 -1.31 3.21
C SER A 20 3.37 -0.89 4.68
N ALA A 21 2.70 0.22 4.99
CA ALA A 21 2.62 0.79 6.33
C ALA A 21 1.18 0.85 6.88
N LEU A 22 0.16 0.92 6.01
CA LEU A 22 -1.22 1.23 6.40
C LEU A 22 -2.22 0.28 5.74
N LEU A 23 -3.21 -0.16 6.52
CA LEU A 23 -4.41 -0.79 5.98
C LEU A 23 -5.32 0.29 5.35
N LEU A 24 -5.20 0.46 4.04
CA LEU A 24 -6.06 1.37 3.27
C LEU A 24 -7.53 0.94 3.27
N ALA A 25 -8.43 1.90 3.48
CA ALA A 25 -9.88 1.70 3.39
C ALA A 25 -10.32 1.35 1.96
N LEU A 26 -11.32 0.47 1.83
CA LEU A 26 -11.85 0.03 0.53
C LEU A 26 -12.33 1.19 -0.35
N GLY A 27 -12.88 2.26 0.24
CA GLY A 27 -13.28 3.46 -0.50
C GLY A 27 -12.11 4.15 -1.19
N THR A 28 -10.96 4.25 -0.50
CA THR A 28 -9.73 4.82 -1.06
C THR A 28 -9.19 3.97 -2.19
N LEU A 29 -9.18 2.64 -2.02
CA LEU A 29 -8.74 1.72 -3.07
C LEU A 29 -9.61 1.85 -4.34
N LYS A 30 -10.94 1.90 -4.16
CA LYS A 30 -11.89 2.12 -5.27
C LYS A 30 -11.68 3.47 -5.97
N ALA A 31 -11.41 4.53 -5.20
CA ALA A 31 -11.14 5.85 -5.77
C ALA A 31 -9.85 5.85 -6.60
N VAL A 32 -8.82 5.15 -6.14
CA VAL A 32 -7.56 5.00 -6.88
C VAL A 32 -7.76 4.15 -8.14
N ASP A 33 -8.49 3.05 -8.05
CA ASP A 33 -8.85 2.24 -9.22
C ASP A 33 -9.62 3.04 -10.26
N LYS A 34 -10.52 3.94 -9.82
CA LYS A 34 -11.25 4.84 -10.72
C LYS A 34 -10.29 5.73 -11.52
N ARG A 35 -9.27 6.29 -10.88
CA ARG A 35 -8.25 7.12 -11.55
C ARG A 35 -7.37 6.30 -12.49
N ARG A 36 -6.99 5.09 -12.09
CA ARG A 36 -6.23 4.15 -12.95
C ARG A 36 -7.01 3.78 -14.20
N ARG A 37 -8.31 3.48 -14.06
CA ARG A 37 -9.24 3.24 -15.18
C ARG A 37 -9.33 4.45 -16.09
N GLY A 38 -9.54 5.64 -15.53
CA GLY A 38 -9.55 6.91 -16.26
C GLY A 38 -8.29 7.09 -17.10
N PHE A 39 -7.14 6.96 -16.47
CA PHE A 39 -5.85 7.16 -17.12
C PHE A 39 -5.58 6.12 -18.22
N LEU A 40 -5.90 4.85 -17.95
CA LEU A 40 -5.64 3.76 -18.90
C LEU A 40 -6.45 3.92 -20.19
N TRP A 41 -7.75 4.20 -20.05
CA TRP A 41 -8.71 4.17 -21.16
C TRP A 41 -8.97 5.54 -21.81
N ALA A 42 -9.01 6.61 -21.02
CA ALA A 42 -9.34 7.96 -21.50
C ALA A 42 -8.14 8.92 -21.51
N GLY A 43 -7.04 8.57 -20.83
CA GLY A 43 -5.90 9.48 -20.62
C GLY A 43 -6.21 10.66 -19.70
N THR A 44 -7.38 10.67 -19.05
CA THR A 44 -7.86 11.71 -18.13
C THR A 44 -8.15 11.12 -16.74
N ASP A 45 -8.31 11.95 -15.71
CA ASP A 45 -8.54 11.48 -14.33
C ASP A 45 -9.84 10.65 -14.16
N GLN A 46 -10.80 10.82 -15.08
CA GLN A 46 -12.07 10.10 -15.09
C GLN A 46 -12.31 9.44 -16.45
N ALA A 47 -12.73 8.17 -16.45
CA ALA A 47 -13.28 7.51 -17.64
C ALA A 47 -14.80 7.71 -17.66
N LYS A 48 -15.36 8.13 -18.80
CA LYS A 48 -16.81 8.11 -19.04
C LYS A 48 -17.21 6.72 -19.53
N GLY A 49 -18.40 6.24 -19.16
CA GLY A 49 -18.79 4.81 -19.22
C GLY A 49 -18.56 4.06 -20.54
N ALA A 50 -18.57 4.75 -21.69
CA ALA A 50 -18.30 4.14 -22.99
C ALA A 50 -16.80 3.93 -23.32
N GLN A 51 -15.88 4.36 -22.45
CA GLN A 51 -14.44 4.33 -22.69
C GLN A 51 -13.74 3.10 -22.09
N CYS A 52 -14.35 2.42 -21.11
CA CYS A 52 -13.79 1.21 -20.52
C CYS A 52 -14.19 -0.01 -21.35
N LEU A 53 -13.25 -0.54 -22.11
CA LEU A 53 -13.49 -1.67 -23.02
C LEU A 53 -13.45 -3.05 -22.33
N VAL A 54 -12.88 -3.12 -21.12
CA VAL A 54 -12.65 -4.38 -20.39
C VAL A 54 -13.06 -4.22 -18.93
N ALA A 55 -13.68 -5.25 -18.35
CA ALA A 55 -14.03 -5.28 -16.93
C ALA A 55 -12.76 -5.20 -16.08
N TRP A 56 -12.79 -4.43 -15.00
CA TRP A 56 -11.57 -4.18 -14.21
C TRP A 56 -11.02 -5.44 -13.55
N GLU A 57 -11.86 -6.43 -13.29
CA GLU A 57 -11.46 -7.72 -12.75
C GLU A 57 -10.57 -8.46 -13.75
N ASP A 58 -10.95 -8.50 -15.04
CA ASP A 58 -10.16 -9.09 -16.12
C ASP A 58 -8.86 -8.31 -16.39
N VAL A 59 -8.88 -6.98 -16.17
CA VAL A 59 -7.66 -6.15 -16.25
C VAL A 59 -6.65 -6.56 -15.16
N CYS A 60 -7.13 -7.01 -14.00
CA CYS A 60 -6.29 -7.42 -12.89
C CYS A 60 -5.75 -8.86 -13.01
N VAL A 61 -6.28 -9.65 -13.95
CA VAL A 61 -5.79 -11.00 -14.24
C VAL A 61 -4.36 -10.93 -14.78
N ASN A 62 -3.55 -11.96 -14.51
CA ASN A 62 -2.17 -12.03 -14.99
C ASN A 62 -2.12 -12.05 -16.51
N LYS A 63 -1.01 -11.57 -17.08
CA LYS A 63 -0.82 -11.56 -18.54
C LYS A 63 -0.83 -12.96 -19.15
N ASP A 64 -0.32 -13.94 -18.41
CA ASP A 64 -0.27 -15.34 -18.84
C ASP A 64 -1.67 -15.97 -18.90
N GLU A 65 -2.62 -15.41 -18.15
CA GLU A 65 -4.03 -15.84 -18.10
C GLU A 65 -4.93 -14.98 -19.00
N GLY A 66 -4.35 -14.12 -19.85
CA GLY A 66 -5.08 -13.27 -20.80
C GLY A 66 -5.51 -11.90 -20.27
N GLY A 67 -5.11 -11.54 -19.04
CA GLY A 67 -5.34 -10.23 -18.46
C GLY A 67 -4.28 -9.18 -18.82
N LEU A 68 -4.43 -7.96 -18.28
CA LEU A 68 -3.46 -6.87 -18.48
C LEU A 68 -2.33 -6.85 -17.44
N GLY A 69 -2.44 -7.65 -16.37
CA GLY A 69 -1.44 -7.73 -15.31
C GLY A 69 -1.39 -6.48 -14.42
N VAL A 70 -2.52 -5.79 -14.23
CA VAL A 70 -2.65 -4.73 -13.22
C VAL A 70 -2.85 -5.40 -11.85
N LYS A 71 -2.25 -4.85 -10.78
CA LYS A 71 -2.38 -5.47 -9.45
C LYS A 71 -3.74 -5.17 -8.84
N HIS A 72 -4.37 -6.21 -8.28
CA HIS A 72 -5.56 -6.05 -7.45
C HIS A 72 -5.20 -5.43 -6.09
N LEU A 73 -5.52 -4.14 -5.94
CA LEU A 73 -5.09 -3.32 -4.80
C LEU A 73 -5.51 -3.87 -3.42
N PRO A 74 -6.75 -4.35 -3.20
CA PRO A 74 -7.15 -4.92 -1.91
C PRO A 74 -6.29 -6.12 -1.49
N THR A 75 -6.05 -7.04 -2.42
CA THR A 75 -5.24 -8.25 -2.15
C THR A 75 -3.78 -7.87 -1.89
N GLN A 76 -3.26 -6.92 -2.68
CA GLN A 76 -1.88 -6.46 -2.54
C GLN A 76 -1.63 -5.78 -1.18
N ASN A 77 -2.59 -5.00 -0.69
CA ASN A 77 -2.51 -4.35 0.61
C ASN A 77 -2.42 -5.38 1.74
N ILE A 78 -3.29 -6.40 1.74
CA ILE A 78 -3.25 -7.49 2.74
C ILE A 78 -1.93 -8.23 2.69
N TYR A 79 -1.44 -8.54 1.48
CA TYR A 79 -0.14 -9.20 1.31
C TYR A 79 1.01 -8.41 1.93
N PHE A 80 1.06 -7.08 1.71
CA PHE A 80 2.12 -6.26 2.30
C PHE A 80 2.05 -6.19 3.82
N LEU A 81 0.85 -6.12 4.39
CA LEU A 81 0.67 -6.14 5.84
C LEU A 81 1.07 -7.49 6.43
N LEU A 82 0.74 -8.60 5.77
CA LEU A 82 1.20 -9.92 6.18
C LEU A 82 2.73 -10.03 6.11
N LYS A 83 3.35 -9.45 5.06
CA LYS A 83 4.81 -9.37 4.95
C LYS A 83 5.42 -8.52 6.06
N LEU A 84 4.78 -7.42 6.44
CA LEU A 84 5.20 -6.58 7.56
C LEU A 84 5.11 -7.35 8.90
N LEU A 85 4.01 -8.06 9.12
CA LEU A 85 3.81 -8.90 10.29
C LEU A 85 4.85 -10.03 10.35
N HIS A 86 5.09 -10.70 9.22
CA HIS A 86 6.11 -11.73 9.13
C HIS A 86 7.51 -11.17 9.47
N ARG A 87 7.86 -9.98 8.98
CA ARG A 87 9.12 -9.30 9.34
C ARG A 87 9.22 -8.99 10.84
N LEU A 88 8.11 -8.68 11.49
CA LEU A 88 8.06 -8.44 12.94
C LEU A 88 8.40 -9.73 13.72
N HIS A 89 7.96 -10.90 13.22
CA HIS A 89 8.17 -12.19 13.89
C HIS A 89 9.49 -12.89 13.53
N THR A 90 9.99 -12.76 12.30
CA THR A 90 11.11 -13.57 11.79
C THR A 90 12.49 -12.91 11.90
N THR A 91 12.59 -11.58 12.04
CA THR A 91 13.90 -10.87 12.03
C THR A 91 14.01 -9.91 13.22
N SER A 92 14.38 -10.43 14.38
CA SER A 92 14.30 -9.72 15.67
C SER A 92 15.41 -8.70 15.99
N SER A 93 16.34 -8.39 15.08
CA SER A 93 17.40 -7.36 15.34
C SER A 93 17.09 -5.96 14.80
N SER A 94 15.92 -5.76 14.18
CA SER A 94 15.48 -4.44 13.70
C SER A 94 15.11 -3.53 14.88
N SER A 95 15.70 -2.32 14.96
CA SER A 95 15.37 -1.31 15.97
C SER A 95 13.88 -0.93 15.96
N TRP A 96 13.26 -0.92 14.78
CA TRP A 96 11.80 -0.71 14.65
C TRP A 96 11.01 -1.84 15.30
N ALA A 97 11.39 -3.10 15.07
CA ALA A 97 10.67 -4.24 15.63
C ALA A 97 10.75 -4.26 17.16
N THR A 98 11.91 -3.89 17.72
CA THR A 98 12.08 -3.74 19.18
C THR A 98 11.24 -2.60 19.74
N TRP A 99 11.21 -1.44 19.06
CA TRP A 99 10.35 -0.33 19.45
C TRP A 99 8.85 -0.69 19.43
N VAL A 100 8.38 -1.38 18.39
CA VAL A 100 6.96 -1.81 18.30
C VAL A 100 6.60 -2.74 19.46
N ARG A 101 7.48 -3.70 19.78
CA ARG A 101 7.28 -4.62 20.91
C ARG A 101 7.22 -3.89 22.25
N ASP A 102 8.14 -2.95 22.46
CA ASP A 102 8.16 -2.11 23.67
C ASP A 102 6.87 -1.30 23.83
N GLN A 103 6.34 -0.70 22.74
CA GLN A 103 5.06 0.00 22.80
C GLN A 103 3.88 -0.92 23.16
N SER A 104 3.83 -2.15 22.64
CA SER A 104 2.76 -3.09 22.99
C SER A 104 2.78 -3.49 24.47
N THR A 105 3.95 -3.57 25.10
CA THR A 105 4.10 -3.89 26.54
C THR A 105 3.78 -2.69 27.44
N ASN A 106 4.06 -1.47 26.96
CA ASN A 106 3.74 -0.23 27.69
C ASN A 106 2.23 0.07 27.73
N ASP A 107 1.46 -0.37 26.75
CA ASP A 107 0.00 -0.14 26.70
C ASP A 107 -0.77 -0.94 27.77
N GLU A 108 -0.22 -2.08 28.24
CA GLU A 108 -0.78 -2.86 29.35
C GLU A 108 -0.43 -2.28 30.73
N SER A 109 0.55 -1.37 30.79
CA SER A 109 1.04 -0.74 32.01
C SER A 109 0.60 0.73 32.07
N GLY A 110 -0.72 0.96 32.09
CA GLY A 110 -1.31 2.26 32.35
C GLY A 110 -0.99 2.78 33.75
N GLY A 111 0.23 3.29 33.95
CA GLY A 111 0.73 3.76 35.24
C GLY A 111 2.09 4.45 35.15
N MET A 112 2.09 5.68 34.63
CA MET A 112 3.00 6.78 34.97
C MET A 112 4.50 6.68 34.59
N GLY A 113 4.93 7.59 33.71
CA GLY A 113 6.31 8.11 33.69
C GLY A 113 7.00 8.17 32.33
N ARG A 114 6.89 9.31 31.63
CA ARG A 114 7.96 9.79 30.72
C ARG A 114 8.87 10.74 31.53
N PRO A 115 10.17 10.88 31.19
CA PRO A 115 10.51 11.85 30.14
C PRO A 115 11.64 11.45 29.16
N GLN A 116 11.39 11.81 27.88
CA GLN A 116 12.27 12.59 26.98
C GLN A 116 13.66 12.04 26.58
N HIS A 117 13.78 11.30 25.45
CA HIS A 117 14.87 11.52 24.45
C HIS A 117 14.74 10.80 23.07
N SER A 118 13.60 10.21 22.71
CA SER A 118 13.47 9.40 21.47
C SER A 118 12.53 9.99 20.39
N GLY A 119 12.04 11.22 20.59
CA GLY A 119 11.16 11.90 19.63
C GLY A 119 11.81 12.32 18.30
N LEU A 120 13.14 12.27 18.19
CA LEU A 120 13.86 12.69 16.98
C LEU A 120 14.03 11.58 15.94
N MET A 121 13.87 10.30 16.30
CA MET A 121 14.07 9.18 15.37
C MET A 121 12.84 8.87 14.51
N LEU A 122 11.62 9.12 15.01
CA LEU A 122 10.41 8.89 14.21
C LEU A 122 10.23 9.89 13.06
N GLY A 123 10.75 11.12 13.21
CA GLY A 123 10.71 12.13 12.14
C GLY A 123 11.64 11.83 10.97
N MET A 124 12.71 11.05 11.20
CA MET A 124 13.76 10.83 10.20
C MET A 124 13.53 9.59 9.34
N MET A 125 12.78 8.59 9.84
CA MET A 125 12.45 7.38 9.07
C MET A 125 11.28 7.55 8.10
N MET A 126 10.59 8.70 8.11
CA MET A 126 9.45 9.00 7.23
C MET A 126 9.79 9.98 6.10
N THR A 127 11.07 10.34 5.92
CA THR A 127 11.54 11.27 4.86
C THR A 127 12.67 10.71 3.99
N ILE A 128 12.81 9.39 3.90
CA ILE A 128 13.64 8.73 2.87
C ILE A 128 12.79 7.63 2.23
#